data_AF-A0A1X1QP30-F1
#
_entry.id   AF-A0A1X1QP30-F1
#
_cell.length_a   1.000
_cell.length_b   1.000
_cell.length_c   1.000
_cell.angle_alpha   90.00
_cell.angle_beta   90.00
_cell.angle_gamma   90.00
#
_symmetry.space_group_name_H-M   'P 1'
#
loop_
_entity.id
_entity.type
_entity.pdbx_description
1 polymer ?
#
loop_
_entity_poly.entity_id
_entity_poly.type
_entity_poly.pdbx_seq_one_letter_code
_entity_poly.pdbx_strand_id
1 'polypeptide(L)' 'MPFELLSIEVDGGGEFREEFEDACKTREIPLFVLPPRKPKWNGCLERANETMCYEFYFFIKEL' A
#
# COMPACT_ATOMS: atom_id res chain seq x y z
N MET A 1 -15.61 -6.06 -1.70
CA MET A 1 -14.54 -5.76 -2.66
C MET A 1 -14.90 -6.42 -3.98
N PRO A 2 -14.75 -5.78 -5.15
CA PRO A 2 -15.20 -6.36 -6.43
C PRO A 2 -14.32 -7.51 -6.95
N PHE A 3 -13.27 -7.88 -6.23
CA PHE A 3 -12.34 -8.96 -6.53
C PHE A 3 -11.87 -9.64 -5.23
N GLU A 4 -11.29 -10.82 -5.36
CA GLU A 4 -10.68 -11.55 -4.25
C GLU A 4 -9.37 -10.88 -3.81
N LEU A 5 -9.19 -10.71 -2.50
CA LEU A 5 -7.95 -10.19 -1.93
C LEU A 5 -7.02 -11.36 -1.63
N LEU A 6 -5.95 -11.51 -2.41
CA LEU A 6 -4.99 -12.59 -2.26
C LEU A 6 -3.91 -12.28 -1.22
N SER A 7 -3.44 -11.04 -1.18
CA SER A 7 -2.39 -10.59 -0.27
C SER A 7 -2.29 -9.06 -0.28
N ILE A 8 -1.56 -8.51 0.70
CA ILE A 8 -1.17 -7.10 0.76
C ILE A 8 0.36 -7.04 0.70
N GLU A 9 0.90 -6.14 -0.12
CA GLU A 9 2.31 -5.78 -0.13
C GLU A 9 2.47 -4.34 0.35
N VAL A 10 3.42 -4.11 1.27
CA VAL A 10 3.74 -2.80 1.85
C VAL A 10 5.24 -2.53 1.79
N ASP A 11 5.64 -1.27 1.96
CA ASP A 11 7.03 -0.93 2.22
C ASP A 11 7.41 -1.18 3.70
N GLY A 12 8.68 -0.96 4.04
CA GLY A 12 9.18 -1.15 5.41
C GLY A 12 8.80 -0.06 6.41
N GLY A 13 7.81 0.79 6.08
CA GLY A 13 7.28 1.88 6.89
C GLY A 13 6.88 1.44 8.30
N GLY A 14 6.97 2.36 9.25
CA GLY A 14 6.63 2.09 10.65
C GLY A 14 5.12 1.95 10.85
N GLU A 15 4.33 2.60 10.01
CA GLU A 15 2.86 2.62 10.01
C GLU A 15 2.22 1.24 9.72
N PHE A 16 2.97 0.31 9.13
CA PHE A 16 2.51 -1.04 8.81
C PHE A 16 2.92 -2.08 9.85
N ARG A 17 3.46 -1.67 11.00
CA ARG A 17 3.91 -2.57 12.07
C ARG A 17 2.87 -2.73 13.16
N GLU A 18 3.02 -3.79 13.95
CA GLU A 18 2.17 -4.08 15.12
C GLU A 18 0.68 -4.21 14.75
N GLU A 19 -0.13 -3.19 15.03
CA GLU A 19 -1.58 -3.22 14.86
C GLU A 19 -2.00 -3.63 13.44
N PHE A 20 -1.26 -3.16 12.42
CA PHE A 20 -1.55 -3.50 11.02
C PHE A 20 -1.24 -4.97 10.71
N GLU A 21 -0.11 -5.50 11.21
CA GLU A 21 0.26 -6.89 11.02
C GLU A 21 -0.74 -7.82 11.72
N ASP A 22 -1.15 -7.47 12.95
CA ASP A 22 -2.13 -8.24 13.71
C ASP A 22 -3.52 -8.18 13.09
N ALA A 23 -3.88 -7.03 12.51
CA ALA A 23 -5.09 -6.87 11.71
C ALA A 23 -5.08 -7.75 10.45
N CYS A 24 -3.94 -7.89 9.77
CA CYS A 24 -3.79 -8.78 8.61
C CYS A 24 -3.86 -10.25 9.03
N LYS A 25 -3.15 -10.65 10.09
CA LYS A 25 -3.20 -12.01 10.65
C LYS A 25 -4.60 -12.43 11.06
N THR A 26 -5.32 -11.56 11.78
CA THR A 26 -6.70 -11.82 12.25
C THR A 26 -7.67 -12.02 11.09
N ARG A 27 -7.40 -11.38 9.95
CA ARG A 27 -8.21 -11.49 8.72
C ARG A 27 -7.68 -12.55 7.76
N GLU A 28 -6.64 -13.29 8.13
CA GLU A 28 -5.99 -14.30 7.30
C GLU A 28 -5.51 -13.74 5.95
N ILE A 29 -5.08 -12.47 5.94
CA ILE A 29 -4.54 -11.80 4.76
C ILE A 29 -3.02 -11.93 4.78
N PRO A 30 -2.41 -12.60 3.78
CA PRO A 30 -0.96 -12.64 3.64
C PRO A 30 -0.39 -11.23 3.47
N LEU A 31 0.58 -10.87 4.33
CA LEU A 31 1.26 -9.58 4.30
C LEU A 31 2.72 -9.77 3.86
N PHE A 32 3.13 -9.05 2.82
CA PHE A 32 4.50 -9.02 2.31
C PHE A 32 5.11 -7.65 2.55
N VAL A 33 6.27 -7.60 3.19
CA VAL A 33 7.04 -6.37 3.40
C VAL A 33 8.19 -6.35 2.42
N LEU A 34 8.29 -5.28 1.63
CA LEU A 34 9.37 -5.13 0.67
C LEU A 34 10.73 -5.10 1.38
N PRO A 35 11.74 -5.85 0.88
CA PRO A 35 13.07 -5.80 1.43
C PRO A 35 13.66 -4.39 1.28
N PRO A 36 14.47 -3.94 2.25
CA PRO A 36 15.02 -2.59 2.25
C PRO A 36 15.82 -2.34 0.97
N ARG A 37 15.76 -1.10 0.48
CA ARG A 37 16.52 -0.61 -0.70
C ARG A 37 16.12 -1.26 -2.03
N LYS A 38 14.86 -1.66 -2.19
CA LYS A 38 14.27 -2.12 -3.47
C LYS A 38 13.15 -1.20 -4.00
N PRO A 39 13.39 0.12 -4.19
CA PRO A 39 12.34 1.06 -4.59
C PRO A 39 11.68 0.69 -5.93
N LYS A 40 12.44 0.11 -6.88
CA LYS A 40 11.91 -0.29 -8.19
C LYS A 40 10.80 -1.34 -8.13
N TRP A 41 10.70 -2.10 -7.04
CA TRP A 41 9.64 -3.10 -6.88
C TRP A 41 8.30 -2.43 -6.56
N ASN A 42 8.32 -1.20 -6.05
CA ASN A 42 7.14 -0.39 -5.79
C ASN A 42 6.66 0.43 -7.00
N GLY A 43 7.26 0.26 -8.18
CA GLY A 43 7.04 1.15 -9.33
C GLY A 43 5.59 1.18 -9.86
N CYS A 44 4.80 0.14 -9.62
CA CYS A 44 3.36 0.17 -9.94
C CYS A 44 2.58 1.07 -8.97
N LEU A 45 2.88 0.97 -7.68
CA LEU A 45 2.30 1.81 -6.63
C LEU A 45 2.70 3.27 -6.81
N GLU A 46 3.97 3.55 -7.09
CA GLU A 46 4.46 4.90 -7.37
C GLU A 46 3.72 5.54 -8.55
N ARG A 47 3.57 4.81 -9.67
CA ARG A 47 2.81 5.31 -10.84
C ARG A 47 1.34 5.51 -10.55
N ALA A 48 0.71 4.58 -9.84
CA ALA A 48 -0.70 4.72 -9.45
C ALA A 48 -0.92 5.95 -8.54
N ASN A 49 0.01 6.19 -7.60
CA ASN A 49 -0.03 7.35 -6.73
C ASN A 49 0.17 8.66 -7.50
N GLU A 50 1.08 8.69 -8.48
CA GLU A 50 1.27 9.84 -9.36
C GLU A 50 0.03 10.13 -10.20
N THR A 51 -0.54 9.10 -10.86
CA THR A 51 -1.78 9.25 -11.64
C THR A 51 -2.91 9.77 -10.77
N MET A 52 -3.10 9.21 -9.56
CA MET A 52 -4.12 9.68 -8.63
C MET A 52 -3.90 11.14 -8.23
N CYS A 53 -2.67 11.51 -7.84
CA CYS A 53 -2.33 12.88 -7.48
C CYS A 53 -2.57 13.86 -8.62
N TYR A 54 -2.24 13.47 -9.86
CA TYR A 54 -2.38 14.31 -11.04
C TYR A 54 -3.85 14.49 -11.44
N GLU A 55 -4.61 13.38 -11.55
CA GLU A 55 -6.01 13.43 -11.97
C GLU A 55 -6.91 14.08 -10.93
N PHE A 56 -6.62 13.91 -9.65
CA PHE A 56 -7.44 14.41 -8.55
C PHE A 56 -6.81 15.58 -7.78
N TYR A 57 -5.81 16.25 -8.36
CA TYR A 57 -5.08 17.34 -7.70
C TYR A 57 -5.99 18.40 -7.05
N PHE A 58 -7.05 18.81 -7.75
CA PHE A 58 -7.99 19.81 -7.24
C PHE A 58 -8.80 19.34 -6.02
N PHE A 59 -9.11 18.04 -5.94
CA PHE A 59 -9.84 17.46 -4.79
C PHE A 59 -8.91 17.25 -3.59
N ILE A 60 -7.66 16.85 -3.83
CA ILE A 60 -6.68 16.63 -2.77
C ILE A 60 -6.26 17.97 -2.13
N LYS A 61 -6.29 19.07 -2.89
CA LYS A 61 -5.93 20.42 -2.39
C LYS A 61 -6.98 21.05 -1.46
N GLU A 62 -8.21 20.57 -1.46
CA GLU A 62 -9.29 21.10 -0.61
C GLU A 62 -9.48 20.30 0.70
N LEU A 63 -8.71 19.23 0.90
CA LEU A 63 -8.61 18.44 2.14
C LEU A 63 -7.44 18.93 3.02
#